data_AF-A0A963IBS3-F1
#
_entry.id   AF-A0A963IBS3-F1
#
_cell.length_a   1.000
_cell.length_b   1.000
_cell.length_c   1.000
_cell.angle_alpha   90.00
_cell.angle_beta   90.00
_cell.angle_gamma   90.00
#
_symmetry.space_group_name_H-M   'P 1'
#
loop_
_entity.id
_entity.type
_entity.pdbx_description
1 polymer ?
#
loop_
_entity_poly.entity_id
_entity_poly.type
_entity_poly.pdbx_seq_one_letter_code
_entity_poly.pdbx_strand_id
1 'polypeptide(L)'
;GLINNRFGSTTITAGVNPGSNAALVKAGQSILQHSDNALVTGQSLNFATSYSVGTTGSNATPVNIDLNGGVLNAAVANGNLALRQANGDLAIGIVSAGGNAAAGLGQLLIAADGNLSMAGALSSIRGNKIELVSDNGSIGSAADPVRVEAGFTANLAERRYYGVSASARESIFLDSAAWTGNPEADLLVSSITAATGDVQVRTPGRIIDNNPFETRDERTYAELLTLWEELSLLENTTKNAEKQQAAIAAFEAGASQEYRSYWQIRNQQADPSAFDASHQVTLSSAQEQAMRDDLAQQGKSQGEIDAFVANYTATKTAEYHALHDKLYANPVYENLVPAGYQDGFAYTASQGERDAHLKGSSWSEQELGIAFSSGLLKETTDTNPVLKDPNVAGVNVALLAGKGVGETGLTRNIDLTVNPGLISDDDKVALAAAERSDLSINGGIASVTQRKPVVVGSDGQLTVTDPSGNAVAGDVFLASERSVNVAAILSTGETRLKAVGDIVHGAGAGVAAFTASSLILESAKGGIGSATQPVLVQLGDNDPLIARADGDIFITQLGNDLAVDTLFSRAGIW
;
A
#
# COMPACT_ATOMS: atom_id res chain seq x y z
N GLY A 1 -46.52 -14.26 16.58
CA GLY A 1 -47.37 -15.47 16.47
C GLY A 1 -47.07 -16.17 15.16
N LEU A 2 -47.67 -17.34 14.91
CA LEU A 2 -47.51 -18.07 13.66
C LEU A 2 -48.56 -17.59 12.64
N ILE A 3 -48.11 -17.23 11.43
CA ILE A 3 -48.97 -17.11 10.25
C ILE A 3 -48.59 -18.25 9.33
N ASN A 4 -49.50 -19.20 9.11
CA ASN A 4 -49.22 -20.39 8.30
C ASN A 4 -50.14 -20.46 7.08
N ASN A 5 -49.56 -20.23 5.90
CA ASN A 5 -50.21 -20.37 4.60
C ASN A 5 -49.26 -21.04 3.60
N ARG A 6 -48.67 -22.17 4.01
CA ARG A 6 -47.56 -22.86 3.32
C ARG A 6 -47.66 -23.03 1.80
N PHE A 7 -48.87 -23.13 1.26
CA PHE A 7 -49.12 -23.38 -0.17
C PHE A 7 -49.73 -22.18 -0.91
N GLY A 8 -49.91 -21.05 -0.24
CA GLY A 8 -50.55 -19.86 -0.79
C GLY A 8 -49.62 -18.65 -0.80
N SER A 9 -50.12 -17.57 -1.40
CA SER A 9 -49.50 -16.25 -1.29
C SER A 9 -49.99 -15.55 -0.02
N THR A 10 -49.07 -15.03 0.79
CA THR A 10 -49.38 -14.27 2.00
C THR A 10 -48.97 -12.82 1.80
N THR A 11 -49.90 -11.89 1.98
CA THR A 11 -49.62 -10.45 1.93
C THR A 11 -49.86 -9.83 3.30
N ILE A 12 -48.85 -9.15 3.84
CA ILE A 12 -48.93 -8.44 5.11
C ILE A 12 -48.60 -6.96 4.86
N THR A 13 -49.53 -6.09 5.24
CA THR A 13 -49.37 -4.64 5.05
C THR A 13 -49.54 -3.86 6.35
N ALA A 14 -48.76 -2.80 6.55
CA ALA A 14 -48.92 -1.88 7.68
C ALA A 14 -48.84 -0.42 7.23
N GLY A 15 -49.92 0.35 7.42
CA GLY A 15 -49.95 1.78 7.09
C GLY A 15 -49.94 2.10 5.59
N VAL A 16 -50.12 1.08 4.75
CA VAL A 16 -50.26 1.19 3.29
C VAL A 16 -51.53 0.45 2.88
N ASN A 17 -52.09 0.80 1.73
CA ASN A 17 -53.37 0.26 1.30
C ASN A 17 -53.17 -0.98 0.41
N PRO A 18 -53.54 -2.20 0.83
CA PRO A 18 -53.61 -3.35 -0.06
C PRO A 18 -54.86 -3.33 -0.98
N GLY A 19 -55.73 -2.32 -0.87
CA GLY A 19 -57.00 -2.21 -1.62
C GLY A 19 -57.47 -0.76 -1.77
N SER A 20 -58.77 -0.49 -1.53
CA SER A 20 -59.38 0.85 -1.68
C SER A 20 -59.71 1.56 -0.35
N ASN A 21 -59.36 0.98 0.80
CA ASN A 21 -59.69 1.57 2.10
C ASN A 21 -58.63 2.59 2.57
N ALA A 22 -58.91 3.87 2.33
CA ALA A 22 -58.02 4.98 2.71
C ALA A 22 -57.68 5.03 4.22
N ALA A 23 -58.53 4.49 5.10
CA ALA A 23 -58.27 4.47 6.55
C ALA A 23 -57.07 3.60 6.96
N LEU A 24 -56.62 2.68 6.08
CA LEU A 24 -55.45 1.83 6.32
C LEU A 24 -54.13 2.50 5.93
N VAL A 25 -54.18 3.67 5.27
CA VAL A 25 -53.00 4.46 4.93
C VAL A 25 -52.62 5.33 6.12
N LYS A 26 -51.54 4.99 6.80
CA LYS A 26 -51.05 5.70 7.98
C LYS A 26 -49.53 5.69 7.99
N ALA A 27 -48.90 6.84 8.20
CA ALA A 27 -47.45 6.92 8.34
C ALA A 27 -46.95 6.23 9.63
N GLY A 28 -45.68 5.85 9.65
CA GLY A 28 -45.03 5.33 10.86
C GLY A 28 -45.53 3.94 11.30
N GLN A 29 -46.09 3.14 10.39
CA GLN A 29 -46.58 1.80 10.73
C GLN A 29 -45.59 0.74 10.28
N SER A 30 -45.34 -0.23 11.17
CA SER A 30 -44.34 -1.27 10.99
C SER A 30 -44.90 -2.68 11.20
N ILE A 31 -44.19 -3.66 10.67
CA ILE A 31 -44.35 -5.08 10.97
C ILE A 31 -43.12 -5.50 11.77
N LEU A 32 -43.28 -5.90 13.04
CA LEU A 32 -42.17 -6.18 13.94
C LEU A 32 -42.21 -7.64 14.43
N GLN A 33 -41.03 -8.22 14.57
CA GLN A 33 -40.83 -9.50 15.23
C GLN A 33 -40.93 -9.29 16.75
N HIS A 34 -41.94 -9.87 17.41
CA HIS A 34 -42.13 -9.69 18.86
C HIS A 34 -41.61 -10.87 19.71
N SER A 35 -41.42 -12.04 19.10
CA SER A 35 -40.87 -13.23 19.77
C SER A 35 -40.09 -14.06 18.77
N ASP A 36 -39.05 -14.76 19.20
CA ASP A 36 -38.18 -15.56 18.32
C ASP A 36 -38.95 -16.67 17.58
N ASN A 37 -40.00 -17.20 18.21
CA ASN A 37 -40.87 -18.23 17.64
C ASN A 37 -41.94 -17.71 16.66
N ALA A 38 -42.03 -16.40 16.42
CA ALA A 38 -42.96 -15.89 15.42
C ALA A 38 -42.41 -16.23 14.03
N LEU A 39 -43.27 -16.76 13.15
CA LEU A 39 -42.89 -17.21 11.82
C LEU A 39 -44.02 -16.92 10.84
N VAL A 40 -43.67 -16.43 9.65
CA VAL A 40 -44.60 -16.25 8.53
C VAL A 40 -44.27 -17.25 7.44
N THR A 41 -45.14 -18.24 7.25
CA THR A 41 -44.97 -19.29 6.25
C THR A 41 -45.87 -19.03 5.03
N GLY A 42 -45.31 -19.18 3.84
CA GLY A 42 -46.04 -19.03 2.58
C GLY A 42 -45.33 -19.66 1.39
N GLN A 43 -46.04 -19.93 0.30
CA GLN A 43 -45.37 -20.21 -0.98
C GLN A 43 -44.72 -18.93 -1.50
N SER A 44 -45.47 -17.83 -1.54
CA SER A 44 -44.95 -16.49 -1.83
C SER A 44 -45.30 -15.54 -0.69
N LEU A 45 -44.41 -14.61 -0.38
CA LEU A 45 -44.59 -13.65 0.71
C LEU A 45 -44.45 -12.23 0.19
N ASN A 46 -45.43 -11.38 0.52
CA ASN A 46 -45.46 -9.98 0.13
C ASN A 46 -45.59 -9.10 1.36
N PHE A 47 -44.63 -8.20 1.57
CA PHE A 47 -44.65 -7.22 2.66
C PHE A 47 -44.77 -5.81 2.10
N ALA A 48 -45.63 -4.97 2.68
CA ALA A 48 -45.63 -3.56 2.34
C ALA A 48 -45.88 -2.70 3.58
N THR A 49 -45.01 -1.74 3.89
CA THR A 49 -45.18 -0.89 5.07
C THR A 49 -44.85 0.57 4.80
N SER A 50 -45.46 1.46 5.58
CA SER A 50 -45.14 2.89 5.54
C SER A 50 -43.87 3.23 6.33
N TYR A 51 -43.38 2.34 7.19
CA TYR A 51 -42.20 2.59 8.02
C TYR A 51 -41.19 1.44 8.05
N SER A 52 -41.40 0.33 8.75
CA SER A 52 -40.37 -0.73 8.82
C SER A 52 -40.91 -2.15 8.85
N VAL A 53 -40.10 -3.09 8.38
CA VAL A 53 -40.28 -4.53 8.59
C VAL A 53 -39.08 -5.02 9.37
N GLY A 54 -39.27 -5.53 10.58
CA GLY A 54 -38.16 -5.88 11.47
C GLY A 54 -37.30 -4.66 11.86
N THR A 55 -36.13 -4.93 12.42
CA THR A 55 -35.11 -3.92 12.74
C THR A 55 -33.74 -4.34 12.22
N THR A 56 -32.88 -3.37 11.89
CA THR A 56 -31.54 -3.54 11.30
C THR A 56 -30.44 -3.07 12.26
N GLY A 57 -29.17 -3.29 11.90
CA GLY A 57 -28.00 -2.86 12.66
C GLY A 57 -27.58 -3.84 13.76
N SER A 58 -26.76 -3.40 14.73
CA SER A 58 -26.14 -4.28 15.73
C SER A 58 -27.12 -5.02 16.65
N ASN A 59 -28.37 -4.54 16.77
CA ASN A 59 -29.44 -5.20 17.51
C ASN A 59 -30.57 -5.63 16.57
N ALA A 60 -30.23 -6.10 15.36
CA ALA A 60 -31.21 -6.51 14.37
C ALA A 60 -32.13 -7.62 14.89
N THR A 61 -33.43 -7.40 14.74
CA THR A 61 -34.49 -8.40 14.97
C THR A 61 -35.28 -8.53 13.66
N PRO A 62 -34.81 -9.35 12.70
CA PRO A 62 -35.52 -9.57 11.46
C PRO A 62 -36.86 -10.25 11.70
N VAL A 63 -37.82 -10.03 10.81
CA VAL A 63 -39.04 -10.83 10.77
C VAL A 63 -38.70 -12.20 10.17
N ASN A 64 -38.97 -13.26 10.92
CA ASN A 64 -38.70 -14.62 10.48
C ASN A 64 -39.77 -15.08 9.48
N ILE A 65 -39.31 -15.59 8.34
CA ILE A 65 -40.14 -16.10 7.25
C ILE A 65 -39.74 -17.53 6.89
N ASP A 66 -40.67 -18.27 6.28
CA ASP A 66 -40.43 -19.60 5.73
C ASP A 66 -41.15 -19.71 4.37
N LEU A 67 -40.41 -19.41 3.32
CA LEU A 67 -40.83 -19.56 1.93
C LEU A 67 -40.73 -21.02 1.49
N ASN A 68 -41.85 -21.56 1.03
CA ASN A 68 -41.95 -22.91 0.50
C ASN A 68 -41.78 -22.88 -1.04
N GLY A 69 -40.63 -22.36 -1.51
CA GLY A 69 -40.19 -22.41 -2.90
C GLY A 69 -40.75 -21.34 -3.87
N GLY A 70 -41.54 -20.38 -3.41
CA GLY A 70 -41.93 -19.20 -4.22
C GLY A 70 -41.07 -17.98 -3.90
N VAL A 71 -41.66 -16.78 -4.03
CA VAL A 71 -40.89 -15.52 -4.12
C VAL A 71 -41.19 -14.58 -2.95
N LEU A 72 -40.15 -13.90 -2.45
CA LEU A 72 -40.26 -12.75 -1.55
C LEU A 72 -40.40 -11.45 -2.34
N ASN A 73 -41.45 -10.68 -2.07
CA ASN A 73 -41.52 -9.25 -2.43
C ASN A 73 -41.70 -8.42 -1.17
N ALA A 74 -41.00 -7.28 -1.09
CA ALA A 74 -41.15 -6.39 0.04
C ALA A 74 -40.91 -4.92 -0.31
N ALA A 75 -41.76 -4.02 0.18
CA ALA A 75 -41.63 -2.60 -0.04
C ALA A 75 -41.82 -1.82 1.26
N VAL A 76 -40.79 -1.07 1.66
CA VAL A 76 -40.79 -0.22 2.84
C VAL A 76 -40.59 1.22 2.40
N ALA A 77 -41.58 2.09 2.66
CA ALA A 77 -41.60 3.44 2.10
C ALA A 77 -40.55 4.40 2.71
N ASN A 78 -40.47 4.44 4.05
CA ASN A 78 -39.60 5.40 4.77
C ASN A 78 -39.05 4.80 6.07
N GLY A 79 -38.33 3.69 5.98
CA GLY A 79 -37.60 3.08 7.08
C GLY A 79 -36.89 1.80 6.66
N ASN A 80 -36.66 0.90 7.62
CA ASN A 80 -35.74 -0.22 7.44
C ASN A 80 -36.48 -1.55 7.19
N LEU A 81 -35.78 -2.48 6.56
CA LEU A 81 -36.32 -3.79 6.22
C LEU A 81 -35.33 -4.87 6.64
N ALA A 82 -35.76 -5.76 7.51
CA ALA A 82 -35.01 -6.92 7.99
C ALA A 82 -35.90 -8.17 7.92
N LEU A 83 -35.52 -9.13 7.08
CA LEU A 83 -36.21 -10.41 6.90
C LEU A 83 -35.21 -11.56 6.93
N ARG A 84 -35.59 -12.67 7.57
CA ARG A 84 -34.77 -13.89 7.65
C ARG A 84 -35.58 -15.10 7.22
N GLN A 85 -35.15 -15.75 6.15
CA GLN A 85 -35.62 -17.09 5.77
C GLN A 85 -35.05 -18.09 6.78
N ALA A 86 -35.93 -18.66 7.59
CA ALA A 86 -35.56 -19.53 8.70
C ALA A 86 -35.02 -20.88 8.23
N ASN A 87 -35.46 -21.38 7.08
CA ASN A 87 -35.09 -22.69 6.55
C ASN A 87 -34.84 -22.62 5.04
N GLY A 88 -33.68 -23.11 4.59
CA GLY A 88 -33.38 -23.27 3.16
C GLY A 88 -33.30 -21.96 2.38
N ASP A 89 -33.47 -22.08 1.07
CA ASP A 89 -33.20 -21.02 0.09
C ASP A 89 -34.25 -19.91 0.10
N LEU A 90 -33.83 -18.70 -0.23
CA LEU A 90 -34.67 -17.53 -0.39
C LEU A 90 -34.57 -16.99 -1.82
N ALA A 91 -35.66 -17.13 -2.58
CA ALA A 91 -35.81 -16.49 -3.88
C ALA A 91 -36.39 -15.08 -3.73
N ILE A 92 -35.62 -14.09 -4.19
CA ILE A 92 -35.90 -12.67 -4.04
C ILE A 92 -36.53 -12.13 -5.32
N GLY A 93 -37.70 -11.52 -5.21
CA GLY A 93 -38.35 -10.75 -6.27
C GLY A 93 -37.92 -9.29 -6.20
N ILE A 94 -38.85 -8.38 -5.92
CA ILE A 94 -38.53 -6.96 -5.71
C ILE A 94 -38.56 -6.65 -4.22
N VAL A 95 -37.41 -6.26 -3.68
CA VAL A 95 -37.25 -5.90 -2.27
C VAL A 95 -36.67 -4.49 -2.18
N SER A 96 -37.33 -3.60 -1.44
CA SER A 96 -36.90 -2.21 -1.31
C SER A 96 -37.15 -1.61 0.06
N ALA A 97 -36.22 -0.75 0.51
CA ALA A 97 -36.34 0.09 1.69
C ALA A 97 -35.93 1.53 1.37
N GLY A 98 -36.88 2.46 1.47
CA GLY A 98 -36.65 3.89 1.29
C GLY A 98 -36.47 4.62 2.62
N GLY A 99 -35.98 5.86 2.55
CA GLY A 99 -35.91 6.77 3.70
C GLY A 99 -34.64 7.61 3.72
N ASN A 100 -34.57 8.56 4.65
CA ASN A 100 -33.40 9.42 4.82
C ASN A 100 -32.24 8.66 5.47
N ALA A 101 -31.15 8.43 4.71
CA ALA A 101 -29.96 7.73 5.18
C ALA A 101 -29.32 8.39 6.42
N ALA A 102 -29.31 9.72 6.49
CA ALA A 102 -28.77 10.45 7.64
C ALA A 102 -29.56 10.22 8.95
N ALA A 103 -30.82 9.79 8.83
CA ALA A 103 -31.64 9.36 9.96
C ALA A 103 -31.53 7.84 10.24
N GLY A 104 -30.62 7.13 9.57
CA GLY A 104 -30.46 5.68 9.69
C GLY A 104 -31.57 4.87 9.00
N LEU A 105 -32.28 5.46 8.04
CA LEU A 105 -33.39 4.82 7.33
C LEU A 105 -32.96 4.31 5.94
N GLY A 106 -33.77 3.43 5.35
CA GLY A 106 -33.49 2.78 4.06
C GLY A 106 -32.41 1.70 4.16
N GLN A 107 -32.22 1.10 5.33
CA GLN A 107 -31.33 -0.04 5.54
C GLN A 107 -32.06 -1.36 5.26
N LEU A 108 -31.33 -2.31 4.70
CA LEU A 108 -31.78 -3.65 4.35
C LEU A 108 -30.92 -4.71 5.01
N LEU A 109 -31.56 -5.69 5.65
CA LEU A 109 -30.97 -6.96 6.04
C LEU A 109 -31.81 -8.09 5.44
N ILE A 110 -31.23 -8.86 4.52
CA ILE A 110 -31.85 -10.06 3.97
C ILE A 110 -30.96 -11.25 4.31
N ALA A 111 -31.49 -12.15 5.12
CA ALA A 111 -30.79 -13.34 5.55
C ALA A 111 -31.53 -14.62 5.11
N ALA A 112 -30.77 -15.67 4.80
CA ALA A 112 -31.29 -17.01 4.63
C ALA A 112 -30.38 -18.05 5.26
N ASP A 113 -30.98 -19.15 5.70
CA ASP A 113 -30.25 -20.35 6.07
C ASP A 113 -29.52 -20.95 4.85
N GLY A 114 -30.23 -21.10 3.72
CA GLY A 114 -29.67 -21.57 2.45
C GLY A 114 -29.27 -20.44 1.50
N ASN A 115 -29.39 -20.69 0.19
CA ASN A 115 -28.97 -19.77 -0.86
C ASN A 115 -29.84 -18.51 -0.92
N LEU A 116 -29.22 -17.36 -1.21
CA LEU A 116 -29.93 -16.16 -1.67
C LEU A 116 -29.88 -16.11 -3.20
N SER A 117 -31.02 -16.12 -3.87
CA SER A 117 -31.10 -16.10 -5.34
C SER A 117 -32.14 -15.10 -5.85
N MET A 118 -31.98 -14.64 -7.09
CA MET A 118 -32.99 -13.81 -7.75
C MET A 118 -34.06 -14.67 -8.40
N ALA A 119 -35.33 -14.33 -8.18
CA ALA A 119 -36.47 -15.06 -8.74
C ALA A 119 -36.63 -14.86 -10.26
N GLY A 120 -35.93 -13.90 -10.85
CA GLY A 120 -35.94 -13.62 -12.29
C GLY A 120 -35.27 -12.28 -12.64
N ALA A 121 -35.13 -11.99 -13.93
CA ALA A 121 -34.30 -10.88 -14.45
C ALA A 121 -34.71 -9.45 -14.02
N LEU A 122 -35.94 -9.27 -13.53
CA LEU A 122 -36.46 -8.00 -13.01
C LEU A 122 -36.33 -7.87 -11.48
N SER A 123 -35.83 -8.90 -10.82
CA SER A 123 -35.65 -8.91 -9.36
C SER A 123 -34.54 -7.96 -8.95
N SER A 124 -34.70 -7.27 -7.82
CA SER A 124 -33.72 -6.34 -7.29
C SER A 124 -33.85 -6.17 -5.77
N ILE A 125 -32.73 -5.81 -5.14
CA ILE A 125 -32.67 -5.40 -3.74
C ILE A 125 -32.22 -3.94 -3.70
N ARG A 126 -33.08 -3.03 -3.22
CA ARG A 126 -32.83 -1.57 -3.25
C ARG A 126 -32.90 -0.91 -1.88
N GLY A 127 -31.83 -0.24 -1.47
CA GLY A 127 -31.84 0.61 -0.29
C GLY A 127 -30.56 1.43 -0.17
N ASN A 128 -30.49 2.28 0.85
CA ASN A 128 -29.31 3.09 1.13
C ASN A 128 -28.12 2.18 1.50
N LYS A 129 -28.32 1.28 2.47
CA LYS A 129 -27.34 0.29 2.92
C LYS A 129 -27.94 -1.11 2.85
N ILE A 130 -27.25 -2.05 2.24
CA ILE A 130 -27.72 -3.41 2.01
C ILE A 130 -26.79 -4.41 2.70
N GLU A 131 -27.36 -5.29 3.52
CA GLU A 131 -26.69 -6.40 4.17
C GLU A 131 -27.34 -7.72 3.74
N LEU A 132 -26.53 -8.62 3.18
CA LEU A 132 -26.95 -9.93 2.71
C LEU A 132 -26.24 -11.04 3.49
N VAL A 133 -26.97 -12.04 3.95
CA VAL A 133 -26.41 -13.15 4.73
C VAL A 133 -26.95 -14.48 4.20
N SER A 134 -26.05 -15.40 3.87
CA SER A 134 -26.36 -16.81 3.64
C SER A 134 -25.56 -17.66 4.64
N ASP A 135 -26.25 -18.22 5.63
CA ASP A 135 -25.58 -18.90 6.75
C ASP A 135 -24.91 -20.21 6.28
N ASN A 136 -25.55 -20.95 5.38
CA ASN A 136 -25.09 -22.27 4.92
C ASN A 136 -25.06 -22.44 3.39
N GLY A 137 -25.21 -21.37 2.60
CA GLY A 137 -25.21 -21.43 1.14
C GLY A 137 -24.43 -20.33 0.46
N SER A 138 -24.79 -20.07 -0.79
CA SER A 138 -24.24 -19.04 -1.67
C SER A 138 -25.15 -17.81 -1.77
N ILE A 139 -24.59 -16.66 -2.15
CA ILE A 139 -25.34 -15.47 -2.56
C ILE A 139 -25.18 -15.29 -4.06
N GLY A 140 -26.22 -15.60 -4.82
CA GLY A 140 -26.17 -15.61 -6.29
C GLY A 140 -25.29 -16.73 -6.85
N SER A 141 -25.12 -16.70 -8.17
CA SER A 141 -24.21 -17.58 -8.91
C SER A 141 -23.51 -16.81 -10.03
N ALA A 142 -22.49 -17.39 -10.66
CA ALA A 142 -21.82 -16.77 -11.80
C ALA A 142 -22.77 -16.48 -12.97
N ALA A 143 -23.77 -17.35 -13.19
CA ALA A 143 -24.77 -17.19 -14.24
C ALA A 143 -25.86 -16.19 -13.84
N ASP A 144 -26.27 -16.22 -12.57
CA ASP A 144 -27.33 -15.38 -12.01
C ASP A 144 -26.86 -14.67 -10.73
N PRO A 145 -26.08 -13.57 -10.84
CA PRO A 145 -25.68 -12.76 -9.70
C PRO A 145 -26.87 -12.09 -9.02
N VAL A 146 -26.76 -11.82 -7.72
CA VAL A 146 -27.75 -11.01 -7.00
C VAL A 146 -27.59 -9.54 -7.37
N ARG A 147 -28.64 -8.97 -8.00
CA ARG A 147 -28.70 -7.55 -8.33
C ARG A 147 -29.00 -6.68 -7.10
N VAL A 148 -28.11 -5.73 -6.84
CA VAL A 148 -28.24 -4.72 -5.78
C VAL A 148 -28.32 -3.31 -6.36
N GLU A 149 -29.24 -2.51 -5.85
CA GLU A 149 -29.41 -1.08 -6.14
C GLU A 149 -29.10 -0.30 -4.87
N ALA A 150 -27.82 -0.33 -4.47
CA ALA A 150 -27.34 0.32 -3.25
C ALA A 150 -27.24 1.83 -3.42
N GLY A 151 -27.56 2.58 -2.37
CA GLY A 151 -27.36 4.03 -2.34
C GLY A 151 -25.88 4.40 -2.29
N PHE A 152 -25.58 5.63 -2.70
CA PHE A 152 -24.23 6.16 -2.74
C PHE A 152 -24.17 7.60 -2.21
N THR A 153 -23.03 7.98 -1.65
CA THR A 153 -22.69 9.38 -1.36
C THR A 153 -21.21 9.62 -1.58
N ALA A 154 -20.88 10.75 -2.20
CA ALA A 154 -19.50 11.22 -2.31
C ALA A 154 -18.99 11.81 -0.99
N ASN A 155 -19.88 12.20 -0.06
CA ASN A 155 -19.50 12.77 1.23
C ASN A 155 -18.95 11.67 2.16
N LEU A 156 -17.64 11.69 2.39
CA LEU A 156 -16.92 10.75 3.24
C LEU A 156 -17.55 10.58 4.64
N ALA A 157 -18.06 11.65 5.24
CA ALA A 157 -18.64 11.61 6.59
C ALA A 157 -19.98 10.84 6.65
N GLU A 158 -20.65 10.69 5.51
CA GLU A 158 -21.97 10.07 5.41
C GLU A 158 -21.93 8.62 4.87
N ARG A 159 -20.79 8.18 4.31
CA ARG A 159 -20.69 6.87 3.64
C ARG A 159 -21.04 5.67 4.53
N ARG A 160 -20.92 5.80 5.86
CA ARG A 160 -21.33 4.76 6.82
C ARG A 160 -22.81 4.35 6.70
N TYR A 161 -23.65 5.21 6.14
CA TYR A 161 -25.09 4.97 5.93
C TYR A 161 -25.41 4.34 4.56
N TYR A 162 -24.40 4.04 3.76
CA TYR A 162 -24.54 3.57 2.39
C TYR A 162 -23.70 2.32 2.11
N GLY A 163 -23.93 1.71 0.95
CA GLY A 163 -23.10 0.62 0.44
C GLY A 163 -23.64 -0.78 0.74
N VAL A 164 -22.77 -1.77 0.55
CA VAL A 164 -23.10 -3.19 0.62
C VAL A 164 -22.17 -3.93 1.57
N SER A 165 -22.75 -4.86 2.31
CA SER A 165 -22.05 -5.93 3.01
C SER A 165 -22.72 -7.26 2.68
N ALA A 166 -21.93 -8.32 2.52
CA ALA A 166 -22.43 -9.65 2.25
C ALA A 166 -21.57 -10.71 2.92
N SER A 167 -22.20 -11.75 3.45
CA SER A 167 -21.50 -12.91 4.01
C SER A 167 -22.17 -14.20 3.56
N ALA A 168 -21.36 -15.16 3.12
CA ALA A 168 -21.83 -16.46 2.70
C ALA A 168 -20.85 -17.54 3.16
N ARG A 169 -21.37 -18.73 3.46
CA ARG A 169 -20.52 -19.91 3.64
C ARG A 169 -19.82 -20.26 2.33
N GLU A 170 -20.58 -20.31 1.25
CA GLU A 170 -20.09 -20.64 -0.09
C GLU A 170 -19.84 -19.35 -0.91
N SER A 171 -20.11 -19.33 -2.22
CA SER A 171 -19.72 -18.25 -3.11
C SER A 171 -20.66 -17.04 -3.07
N ILE A 172 -20.15 -15.87 -3.44
CA ILE A 172 -20.91 -14.62 -3.56
C ILE A 172 -20.73 -14.02 -4.96
N PHE A 173 -21.84 -13.74 -5.64
CA PHE A 173 -21.89 -13.07 -6.94
C PHE A 173 -22.89 -11.92 -6.87
N LEU A 174 -22.39 -10.68 -6.96
CA LEU A 174 -23.21 -9.46 -6.87
C LEU A 174 -23.07 -8.60 -8.12
N ASP A 175 -24.20 -8.05 -8.58
CA ASP A 175 -24.27 -7.05 -9.65
C ASP A 175 -24.88 -5.74 -9.12
N SER A 176 -24.10 -4.66 -9.10
CA SER A 176 -24.61 -3.31 -8.83
C SER A 176 -25.36 -2.76 -10.04
N ALA A 177 -26.52 -2.16 -9.79
CA ALA A 177 -27.35 -1.54 -10.82
C ALA A 177 -27.67 -0.07 -10.51
N ALA A 178 -27.72 0.73 -11.57
CA ALA A 178 -28.05 2.14 -11.49
C ALA A 178 -29.51 2.37 -11.09
N TRP A 179 -29.75 3.38 -10.25
CA TRP A 179 -31.08 3.83 -9.88
C TRP A 179 -31.05 5.30 -9.47
N THR A 180 -32.20 5.90 -9.17
CA THR A 180 -32.29 7.35 -8.88
C THR A 180 -31.40 7.81 -7.71
N GLY A 181 -31.11 6.93 -6.75
CA GLY A 181 -30.23 7.22 -5.61
C GLY A 181 -28.73 6.95 -5.87
N ASN A 182 -28.39 6.37 -7.01
CA ASN A 182 -27.03 6.04 -7.43
C ASN A 182 -26.99 5.81 -8.95
N PRO A 183 -27.03 6.87 -9.78
CA PRO A 183 -27.18 6.73 -11.23
C PRO A 183 -25.96 6.11 -11.92
N GLU A 184 -24.78 6.16 -11.31
CA GLU A 184 -23.55 5.56 -11.83
C GLU A 184 -23.31 4.13 -11.32
N ALA A 185 -24.15 3.67 -10.39
CA ALA A 185 -24.01 2.40 -9.67
C ALA A 185 -22.68 2.23 -8.92
N ASP A 186 -22.04 3.32 -8.51
CA ASP A 186 -20.83 3.29 -7.69
C ASP A 186 -21.10 2.51 -6.40
N LEU A 187 -20.26 1.52 -6.11
CA LEU A 187 -20.48 0.55 -5.06
C LEU A 187 -19.53 0.80 -3.89
N LEU A 188 -20.06 1.33 -2.80
CA LEU A 188 -19.38 1.40 -1.51
C LEU A 188 -19.39 0.00 -0.87
N VAL A 189 -18.21 -0.57 -0.61
CA VAL A 189 -18.05 -1.94 -0.09
C VAL A 189 -17.44 -1.89 1.30
N SER A 190 -18.18 -2.39 2.30
CA SER A 190 -17.65 -2.54 3.65
C SER A 190 -17.00 -3.91 3.86
N SER A 191 -17.76 -5.00 3.68
CA SER A 191 -17.24 -6.37 3.81
C SER A 191 -18.07 -7.33 2.96
N ILE A 192 -17.45 -8.00 1.99
CA ILE A 192 -18.05 -9.04 1.16
C ILE A 192 -17.18 -10.28 1.28
N THR A 193 -17.65 -11.29 2.02
CA THR A 193 -16.80 -12.41 2.42
C THR A 193 -17.48 -13.76 2.20
N ALA A 194 -16.84 -14.60 1.39
CA ALA A 194 -17.15 -16.02 1.24
C ALA A 194 -16.19 -16.84 2.10
N ALA A 195 -16.70 -17.79 2.90
CA ALA A 195 -15.84 -18.60 3.78
C ALA A 195 -15.09 -19.71 3.01
N THR A 196 -15.74 -20.35 2.03
CA THR A 196 -15.17 -21.46 1.26
C THR A 196 -15.34 -21.32 -0.25
N GLY A 197 -15.93 -20.22 -0.72
CA GLY A 197 -16.28 -20.01 -2.12
C GLY A 197 -15.62 -18.79 -2.75
N ASP A 198 -15.96 -18.55 -4.00
CA ASP A 198 -15.48 -17.42 -4.79
C ASP A 198 -16.29 -16.15 -4.49
N VAL A 199 -15.68 -14.99 -4.70
CA VAL A 199 -16.39 -13.71 -4.66
C VAL A 199 -16.22 -12.96 -5.97
N GLN A 200 -17.34 -12.60 -6.60
CA GLN A 200 -17.39 -11.69 -7.73
C GLN A 200 -18.29 -10.50 -7.40
N VAL A 201 -17.76 -9.30 -7.62
CA VAL A 201 -18.50 -8.05 -7.49
C VAL A 201 -18.42 -7.30 -8.80
N ARG A 202 -19.57 -7.02 -9.40
CA ARG A 202 -19.67 -6.33 -10.71
C ARG A 202 -20.41 -5.01 -10.57
N THR A 203 -19.89 -3.96 -11.21
CA THR A 203 -20.55 -2.66 -11.30
C THR A 203 -20.17 -1.94 -12.60
N PRO A 204 -21.11 -1.23 -13.27
CA PRO A 204 -20.76 -0.31 -14.34
C PRO A 204 -20.01 0.94 -13.83
N GLY A 205 -20.08 1.23 -12.53
CA GLY A 205 -19.40 2.34 -11.86
C GLY A 205 -18.05 1.92 -11.26
N ARG A 206 -17.76 2.46 -10.08
CA ARG A 206 -16.55 2.21 -9.29
C ARG A 206 -16.82 1.26 -8.14
N ILE A 207 -15.81 0.50 -7.71
CA ILE A 207 -15.83 -0.24 -6.43
C ILE A 207 -14.96 0.53 -5.45
N ILE A 208 -15.55 0.98 -4.33
CA ILE A 208 -14.91 1.92 -3.41
C ILE A 208 -14.91 1.33 -2.01
N ASP A 209 -13.77 1.44 -1.33
CA ASP A 209 -13.63 1.07 0.08
C ASP A 209 -14.57 1.91 0.98
N ASN A 210 -15.38 1.20 1.75
CA ASN A 210 -16.23 1.73 2.80
C ASN A 210 -16.13 0.88 4.08
N ASN A 211 -15.02 0.19 4.28
CA ASN A 211 -14.74 -0.54 5.49
C ASN A 211 -14.25 0.46 6.56
N PRO A 212 -14.92 0.59 7.72
CA PRO A 212 -14.51 1.51 8.77
C PRO A 212 -13.40 0.97 9.68
N PHE A 213 -13.02 -0.31 9.55
CA PHE A 213 -12.06 -0.96 10.43
C PHE A 213 -10.64 -0.82 9.88
N GLU A 214 -9.97 0.27 10.27
CA GLU A 214 -8.57 0.51 9.98
C GLU A 214 -7.78 0.79 11.27
N THR A 215 -6.55 0.31 11.30
CA THR A 215 -5.60 0.57 12.38
C THR A 215 -4.26 0.99 11.78
N ARG A 216 -3.44 1.69 12.56
CA ARG A 216 -2.10 2.08 12.13
C ARG A 216 -1.15 0.89 12.20
N ASP A 217 -0.43 0.59 11.11
CA ASP A 217 0.76 -0.27 11.19
C ASP A 217 1.86 0.53 11.89
N GLU A 218 2.04 0.31 13.20
CA GLU A 218 3.05 1.01 13.99
C GLU A 218 4.48 0.74 13.49
N ARG A 219 4.74 -0.43 12.92
CA ARG A 219 6.06 -0.78 12.38
C ARG A 219 6.32 0.03 11.12
N THR A 220 5.43 -0.03 10.13
CA THR A 220 5.58 0.72 8.87
C THR A 220 5.58 2.23 9.13
N TYR A 221 4.76 2.70 10.07
CA TYR A 221 4.77 4.10 10.49
C TYR A 221 6.14 4.51 11.05
N ALA A 222 6.74 3.70 11.93
CA ALA A 222 8.06 3.97 12.50
C ALA A 222 9.18 3.91 11.43
N GLU A 223 9.09 2.96 10.49
CA GLU A 223 10.03 2.84 9.36
C GLU A 223 9.98 4.08 8.45
N LEU A 224 8.77 4.55 8.11
CA LEU A 224 8.57 5.76 7.29
C LEU A 224 9.00 7.04 8.01
N LEU A 225 8.76 7.12 9.32
CA LEU A 225 9.24 8.24 10.13
C LEU A 225 10.77 8.23 10.22
N THR A 226 11.38 7.06 10.43
CA THR A 226 12.85 6.91 10.44
C THR A 226 13.43 7.28 9.08
N LEU A 227 12.83 6.83 7.97
CA LEU A 227 13.23 7.22 6.62
C LEU A 227 13.22 8.74 6.48
N TRP A 228 12.14 9.41 6.90
CA TRP A 228 12.09 10.88 6.92
C TRP A 228 13.24 11.50 7.75
N GLU A 229 13.51 10.98 8.94
CA GLU A 229 14.59 11.44 9.83
C GLU A 229 16.01 11.12 9.31
N GLU A 230 16.17 10.10 8.47
CA GLU A 230 17.45 9.72 7.87
C GLU A 230 17.76 10.53 6.62
N LEU A 231 16.71 10.81 5.82
CA LEU A 231 16.74 11.74 4.68
C LEU A 231 16.94 13.18 5.11
N SER A 232 16.69 13.46 6.38
CA SER A 232 16.95 14.74 7.00
C SER A 232 18.45 15.01 7.16
N LEU A 233 19.15 15.28 6.04
CA LEU A 233 20.30 16.20 5.96
C LEU A 233 19.85 17.67 6.12
N LEU A 234 18.85 17.88 6.98
CA LEU A 234 18.19 19.15 7.23
C LEU A 234 19.11 20.05 8.06
N GLU A 235 19.38 21.24 7.51
CA GLU A 235 20.13 22.28 8.19
C GLU A 235 19.52 22.57 9.57
N ASN A 236 20.36 22.81 10.59
CA ASN A 236 19.94 23.14 11.97
C ASN A 236 19.26 22.00 12.77
N THR A 237 19.41 20.74 12.38
CA THR A 237 19.02 19.58 13.21
C THR A 237 20.21 18.98 13.97
N THR A 238 19.97 18.39 15.14
CA THR A 238 21.01 17.73 15.95
C THR A 238 21.72 16.62 15.17
N LYS A 239 20.96 15.82 14.40
CA LYS A 239 21.48 14.69 13.60
C LYS A 239 22.33 15.15 12.41
N ASN A 240 21.97 16.26 11.75
CA ASN A 240 22.82 16.90 10.74
C ASN A 240 24.11 17.43 11.37
N ALA A 241 24.03 18.11 12.51
CA ALA A 241 25.21 18.60 13.24
C ALA A 241 26.16 17.46 13.66
N GLU A 242 25.63 16.32 14.14
CA GLU A 242 26.44 15.14 14.47
C GLU A 242 27.15 14.54 13.25
N LYS A 243 26.48 14.45 12.10
CA LYS A 243 27.08 13.96 10.84
C LYS A 243 28.16 14.92 10.32
N GLN A 244 27.89 16.22 10.33
CA GLN A 244 28.89 17.24 9.97
C GLN A 244 30.10 17.17 10.89
N GLN A 245 29.88 17.03 12.20
CA GLN A 245 30.94 16.90 13.18
C GLN A 245 31.77 15.62 12.97
N ALA A 246 31.14 14.49 12.65
CA ALA A 246 31.84 13.24 12.35
C ALA A 246 32.70 13.34 11.09
N ALA A 247 32.22 14.02 10.03
CA ALA A 247 32.97 14.24 8.80
C ALA A 247 34.22 15.11 9.03
N ILE A 248 34.08 16.20 9.80
CA ILE A 248 35.21 17.05 10.18
C ILE A 248 36.22 16.28 11.04
N ALA A 249 35.74 15.50 12.02
CA ALA A 249 36.62 14.69 12.88
C ALA A 249 37.42 13.65 12.06
N ALA A 250 36.82 13.05 11.03
CA ALA A 250 37.50 12.11 10.14
C ALA A 250 38.60 12.79 9.31
N PHE A 251 38.34 13.99 8.78
CA PHE A 251 39.34 14.78 8.07
C PHE A 251 40.53 15.16 8.97
N GLU A 252 40.25 15.70 10.16
CA GLU A 252 41.26 16.07 11.16
C GLU A 252 42.11 14.86 11.62
N ALA A 253 41.48 13.70 11.80
CA ALA A 253 42.17 12.45 12.12
C ALA A 253 43.08 11.98 10.98
N GLY A 254 42.63 12.06 9.72
CA GLY A 254 43.42 11.72 8.54
C GLY A 254 44.67 12.60 8.42
N ALA A 255 44.51 13.92 8.53
CA ALA A 255 45.63 14.87 8.51
C ALA A 255 46.65 14.61 9.63
N SER A 256 46.16 14.33 10.83
CA SER A 256 47.01 13.98 11.99
C SER A 256 47.79 12.69 11.74
N GLN A 257 47.19 11.71 11.08
CA GLN A 257 47.85 10.44 10.75
C GLN A 257 48.93 10.63 9.69
N GLU A 258 48.67 11.41 8.65
CA GLU A 258 49.65 11.73 7.61
C GLU A 258 50.89 12.44 8.17
N TYR A 259 50.69 13.39 9.09
CA TYR A 259 51.79 14.02 9.83
C TYR A 259 52.63 12.99 10.61
N ARG A 260 51.98 12.06 11.33
CA ARG A 260 52.68 11.02 12.08
C ARG A 260 53.47 10.10 11.17
N SER A 261 52.88 9.65 10.06
CA SER A 261 53.56 8.81 9.07
C SER A 261 54.78 9.50 8.47
N TYR A 262 54.66 10.79 8.12
CA TYR A 262 55.77 11.59 7.63
C TYR A 262 56.93 11.64 8.64
N TRP A 263 56.64 11.99 9.90
CA TRP A 263 57.67 12.11 10.93
C TRP A 263 58.26 10.77 11.37
N GLN A 264 57.48 9.69 11.32
CA GLN A 264 57.99 8.33 11.53
C GLN A 264 59.06 7.95 10.51
N ILE A 265 58.88 8.32 9.23
CA ILE A 265 59.87 8.06 8.19
C ILE A 265 61.02 9.05 8.30
N ARG A 266 60.71 10.33 8.47
CA ARG A 266 61.72 11.40 8.59
C ARG A 266 62.71 11.17 9.72
N ASN A 267 62.24 10.70 10.87
CA ASN A 267 63.11 10.43 12.03
C ASN A 267 64.04 9.22 11.85
N GLN A 268 63.91 8.47 10.75
CA GLN A 268 64.84 7.38 10.40
C GLN A 268 66.06 7.85 9.59
N GLN A 269 66.08 9.13 9.19
CA GLN A 269 67.18 9.72 8.43
C GLN A 269 68.40 9.98 9.31
N ALA A 270 69.58 10.06 8.68
CA ALA A 270 70.81 10.41 9.36
C ALA A 270 70.76 11.82 9.98
N ASP A 271 70.10 12.76 9.30
CA ASP A 271 69.79 14.11 9.80
C ASP A 271 68.30 14.42 9.59
N PRO A 272 67.44 14.24 10.62
CA PRO A 272 66.01 14.51 10.50
C PRO A 272 65.67 16.01 10.53
N SER A 273 66.64 16.90 10.75
CA SER A 273 66.39 18.34 10.91
C SER A 273 66.04 19.08 9.62
N ALA A 274 66.37 18.53 8.44
CA ALA A 274 66.18 19.20 7.15
C ALA A 274 65.78 18.23 6.02
N PHE A 275 64.90 18.68 5.10
CA PHE A 275 64.34 17.81 4.03
C PHE A 275 65.41 17.23 3.13
N ASP A 276 65.62 15.92 3.20
CA ASP A 276 66.44 15.19 2.24
C ASP A 276 65.56 14.62 1.12
N ALA A 277 65.72 15.20 -0.08
CA ALA A 277 65.06 14.77 -1.32
C ALA A 277 65.69 13.51 -1.95
N SER A 278 66.89 13.13 -1.49
CA SER A 278 67.60 11.91 -1.93
C SER A 278 67.39 10.73 -0.99
N HIS A 279 66.68 10.95 0.12
CA HIS A 279 66.42 9.90 1.10
C HIS A 279 65.62 8.76 0.48
N GLN A 280 66.13 7.54 0.63
CA GLN A 280 65.42 6.32 0.32
C GLN A 280 65.14 5.57 1.61
N VAL A 281 63.89 5.16 1.79
CA VAL A 281 63.49 4.33 2.92
C VAL A 281 64.09 2.96 2.73
N THR A 282 65.01 2.59 3.61
CA THR A 282 65.66 1.28 3.61
C THR A 282 65.26 0.51 4.86
N LEU A 283 65.09 -0.80 4.73
CA LEU A 283 64.91 -1.68 5.88
C LEU A 283 66.29 -1.95 6.49
N SER A 284 66.36 -2.02 7.82
CA SER A 284 67.56 -2.59 8.45
C SER A 284 67.72 -4.06 8.04
N SER A 285 68.94 -4.58 8.09
CA SER A 285 69.20 -6.00 7.74
C SER A 285 68.34 -6.98 8.53
N ALA A 286 68.00 -6.65 9.79
CA ALA A 286 67.12 -7.45 10.63
C ALA A 286 65.65 -7.38 10.20
N GLN A 287 65.15 -6.19 9.83
CA GLN A 287 63.77 -6.02 9.35
C GLN A 287 63.57 -6.62 7.96
N GLU A 288 64.54 -6.46 7.08
CA GLU A 288 64.52 -7.08 5.75
C GLU A 288 64.54 -8.60 5.88
N GLN A 289 65.42 -9.16 6.71
CA GLN A 289 65.46 -10.60 6.94
C GLN A 289 64.15 -11.13 7.52
N ALA A 290 63.58 -10.47 8.54
CA ALA A 290 62.31 -10.86 9.12
C ALA A 290 61.14 -10.83 8.11
N MET A 291 61.08 -9.81 7.25
CA MET A 291 60.09 -9.71 6.18
C MET A 291 60.25 -10.82 5.14
N ARG A 292 61.50 -11.14 4.78
CA ARG A 292 61.82 -12.23 3.86
C ARG A 292 61.45 -13.60 4.43
N ASP A 293 61.72 -13.83 5.71
CA ASP A 293 61.39 -15.07 6.41
C ASP A 293 59.86 -15.28 6.51
N ASP A 294 59.09 -14.22 6.80
CA ASP A 294 57.63 -14.26 6.85
C ASP A 294 57.01 -14.59 5.48
N LEU A 295 57.45 -13.92 4.41
CA LEU A 295 56.97 -14.19 3.06
C LEU A 295 57.36 -15.60 2.57
N ALA A 296 58.53 -16.10 2.98
CA ALA A 296 58.94 -17.47 2.70
C ALA A 296 58.05 -18.50 3.42
N GLN A 297 57.65 -18.24 4.67
CA GLN A 297 56.68 -19.08 5.40
C GLN A 297 55.29 -19.07 4.75
N GLN A 298 54.92 -17.98 4.08
CA GLN A 298 53.69 -17.87 3.28
C GLN A 298 53.80 -18.55 1.90
N GLY A 299 54.91 -19.22 1.61
CA GLY A 299 55.11 -20.01 0.39
C GLY A 299 55.47 -19.19 -0.85
N LYS A 300 55.90 -17.93 -0.69
CA LYS A 300 56.38 -17.10 -1.80
C LYS A 300 57.71 -17.57 -2.35
N SER A 301 57.87 -17.50 -3.67
CA SER A 301 59.15 -17.80 -4.31
C SER A 301 60.16 -16.67 -4.07
N GLN A 302 61.45 -16.99 -4.15
CA GLN A 302 62.54 -16.03 -3.93
C GLN A 302 62.38 -14.76 -4.80
N GLY A 303 61.99 -14.92 -6.07
CA GLY A 303 61.77 -13.79 -6.98
C GLY A 303 60.57 -12.91 -6.59
N GLU A 304 59.51 -13.48 -6.01
CA GLU A 304 58.38 -12.70 -5.48
C GLU A 304 58.75 -11.95 -4.20
N ILE A 305 59.57 -12.56 -3.34
CA ILE A 305 60.06 -11.93 -2.10
C ILE A 305 60.95 -10.74 -2.43
N ASP A 306 61.91 -10.91 -3.36
CA ASP A 306 62.80 -9.83 -3.81
C ASP A 306 62.01 -8.67 -4.41
N ALA A 307 61.01 -8.97 -5.25
CA ALA A 307 60.12 -7.96 -5.83
C ALA A 307 59.28 -7.24 -4.76
N PHE A 308 58.78 -7.95 -3.74
CA PHE A 308 58.00 -7.36 -2.66
C PHE A 308 58.84 -6.39 -1.82
N VAL A 309 60.05 -6.80 -1.40
CA VAL A 309 60.95 -5.95 -0.61
C VAL A 309 61.34 -4.70 -1.39
N ALA A 310 61.69 -4.83 -2.67
CA ALA A 310 62.01 -3.69 -3.53
C ALA A 310 60.81 -2.75 -3.73
N ASN A 311 59.60 -3.30 -3.88
CA ASN A 311 58.38 -2.51 -4.01
C ASN A 311 58.01 -1.82 -2.69
N TYR A 312 58.20 -2.48 -1.55
CA TYR A 312 57.93 -1.90 -0.23
C TYR A 312 58.81 -0.67 0.04
N THR A 313 60.12 -0.77 -0.19
CA THR A 313 61.07 0.35 -0.01
C THR A 313 60.80 1.48 -1.01
N ALA A 314 60.51 1.15 -2.28
CA ALA A 314 60.11 2.13 -3.29
C ALA A 314 58.80 2.85 -2.90
N THR A 315 57.80 2.11 -2.43
CA THR A 315 56.50 2.66 -2.00
C THR A 315 56.65 3.58 -0.79
N LYS A 316 57.41 3.18 0.24
CA LYS A 316 57.64 4.02 1.42
C LYS A 316 58.48 5.27 1.11
N THR A 317 59.43 5.16 0.18
CA THR A 317 60.18 6.31 -0.32
C THR A 317 59.27 7.29 -1.06
N ALA A 318 58.38 6.79 -1.92
CA ALA A 318 57.40 7.62 -2.60
C ALA A 318 56.40 8.26 -1.62
N GLU A 319 55.93 7.52 -0.61
CA GLU A 319 55.04 8.02 0.45
C GLU A 319 55.69 9.17 1.22
N TYR A 320 56.96 9.04 1.61
CA TYR A 320 57.69 10.11 2.29
C TYR A 320 57.77 11.40 1.46
N HIS A 321 58.09 11.30 0.17
CA HIS A 321 58.14 12.47 -0.72
C HIS A 321 56.76 13.08 -0.94
N ALA A 322 55.73 12.26 -1.13
CA ALA A 322 54.36 12.74 -1.31
C ALA A 322 53.81 13.42 -0.05
N LEU A 323 54.09 12.87 1.13
CA LEU A 323 53.71 13.48 2.40
C LEU A 323 54.48 14.78 2.65
N HIS A 324 55.78 14.86 2.31
CA HIS A 324 56.53 16.11 2.40
C HIS A 324 55.92 17.20 1.51
N ASP A 325 55.59 16.84 0.28
CA ASP A 325 54.96 17.75 -0.67
C ASP A 325 53.62 18.27 -0.12
N LYS A 326 52.75 17.34 0.31
CA LYS A 326 51.41 17.64 0.84
C LYS A 326 51.41 18.45 2.15
N LEU A 327 52.42 18.29 3.01
CA LEU A 327 52.48 18.94 4.32
C LEU A 327 53.29 20.26 4.31
N TYR A 328 54.29 20.40 3.44
CA TYR A 328 55.26 21.49 3.52
C TYR A 328 55.58 22.18 2.19
N ALA A 329 55.77 21.45 1.08
CA ALA A 329 56.21 22.08 -0.18
C ALA A 329 55.04 22.71 -0.96
N ASN A 330 53.92 21.98 -1.04
CA ASN A 330 52.65 22.40 -1.62
C ASN A 330 51.53 22.04 -0.63
N PRO A 331 51.43 22.75 0.50
CA PRO A 331 50.57 22.36 1.60
C PRO A 331 49.10 22.31 1.16
N VAL A 332 48.49 21.14 1.34
CA VAL A 332 47.05 20.93 1.09
C VAL A 332 46.20 21.35 2.29
N TYR A 333 46.84 21.51 3.45
CA TYR A 333 46.25 21.94 4.71
C TYR A 333 46.42 23.45 4.90
N GLU A 334 45.32 24.16 5.19
CA GLU A 334 45.33 25.62 5.32
C GLU A 334 45.98 26.08 6.63
N ASN A 335 45.75 25.35 7.72
CA ASN A 335 46.43 25.62 8.99
C ASN A 335 47.88 25.15 8.97
N LEU A 336 48.75 25.91 9.67
CA LEU A 336 50.18 25.67 9.71
C LEU A 336 50.51 24.34 10.39
N VAL A 337 51.12 23.42 9.63
CA VAL A 337 51.73 22.20 10.16
C VAL A 337 53.10 22.55 10.77
N PRO A 338 53.42 22.13 12.01
CA PRO A 338 54.70 22.43 12.64
C PRO A 338 55.89 21.93 11.80
N ALA A 339 56.93 22.77 11.68
CA ALA A 339 58.15 22.44 10.94
C ALA A 339 59.04 21.39 11.65
N GLY A 340 58.84 21.16 12.95
CA GLY A 340 59.50 20.12 13.73
C GLY A 340 58.51 19.07 14.25
N TYR A 341 59.01 17.89 14.60
CA TYR A 341 58.20 16.85 15.22
C TYR A 341 57.63 17.32 16.56
N GLN A 342 56.33 17.21 16.71
CA GLN A 342 55.60 17.46 17.95
C GLN A 342 54.85 16.19 18.33
N ASP A 343 55.22 15.63 19.47
CA ASP A 343 54.51 14.50 20.05
C ASP A 343 53.08 14.92 20.41
N GLY A 344 52.10 14.07 20.11
CA GLY A 344 50.68 14.37 20.30
C GLY A 344 50.08 15.41 19.35
N PHE A 345 50.77 15.80 18.25
CA PHE A 345 50.17 16.69 17.25
C PHE A 345 48.81 16.16 16.77
N ALA A 346 47.83 17.06 16.79
CA ALA A 346 46.49 16.87 16.29
C ALA A 346 46.15 18.06 15.39
N TYR A 347 45.81 17.76 14.15
CA TYR A 347 45.41 18.77 13.20
C TYR A 347 43.99 19.26 13.53
N THR A 348 43.80 20.58 13.53
CA THR A 348 42.48 21.21 13.62
C THR A 348 42.21 21.88 12.28
N ALA A 349 41.07 21.60 11.65
CA ALA A 349 40.69 22.21 10.38
C ALA A 349 40.36 23.70 10.55
N SER A 350 40.78 24.52 9.59
CA SER A 350 40.41 25.93 9.48
C SER A 350 38.90 26.08 9.26
N GLN A 351 38.36 27.29 9.43
CA GLN A 351 36.97 27.54 9.06
C GLN A 351 36.74 27.36 7.55
N GLY A 352 37.70 27.75 6.70
CA GLY A 352 37.62 27.57 5.26
C GLY A 352 37.61 26.10 4.84
N GLU A 353 38.44 25.27 5.47
CA GLU A 353 38.46 23.82 5.25
C GLU A 353 37.17 23.16 5.74
N ARG A 354 36.67 23.58 6.91
CA ARG A 354 35.37 23.11 7.41
C ARG A 354 34.26 23.46 6.43
N ASP A 355 34.20 24.70 5.97
CA ASP A 355 33.18 25.14 5.00
C ASP A 355 33.30 24.41 3.65
N ALA A 356 34.53 24.12 3.19
CA ALA A 356 34.78 23.37 1.96
C ALA A 356 34.38 21.89 2.08
N HIS A 357 34.70 21.24 3.20
CA HIS A 357 34.33 19.84 3.49
C HIS A 357 32.84 19.66 3.77
N LEU A 358 32.18 20.71 4.27
CA LEU A 358 30.75 20.74 4.56
C LEU A 358 29.90 21.31 3.41
N LYS A 359 30.53 21.71 2.30
CA LYS A 359 29.83 22.22 1.12
C LYS A 359 28.93 21.11 0.52
N GLY A 360 27.61 21.33 0.55
CA GLY A 360 26.61 20.34 0.14
C GLY A 360 26.26 19.30 1.21
N SER A 361 26.72 19.48 2.46
CA SER A 361 26.37 18.62 3.61
C SER A 361 25.01 18.95 4.25
N SER A 362 24.38 20.03 3.79
CA SER A 362 23.05 20.49 4.18
C SER A 362 22.24 20.76 2.91
N TRP A 363 20.96 20.38 2.92
CA TRP A 363 20.05 20.59 1.79
C TRP A 363 19.14 21.77 2.13
N SER A 364 19.00 22.74 1.21
CA SER A 364 17.99 23.79 1.31
C SER A 364 16.57 23.21 1.14
N GLU A 365 15.54 23.92 1.60
CA GLU A 365 14.12 23.51 1.47
C GLU A 365 13.72 23.21 0.01
N GLN A 366 14.36 23.90 -0.95
CA GLN A 366 14.16 23.70 -2.39
C GLN A 366 14.90 22.45 -2.91
N GLU A 367 16.05 22.10 -2.35
CA GLU A 367 16.78 20.86 -2.64
C GLU A 367 16.11 19.64 -1.98
N LEU A 368 15.52 19.80 -0.79
CA LEU A 368 14.70 18.79 -0.14
C LEU A 368 13.42 18.51 -0.96
N GLY A 369 12.76 19.55 -1.46
CA GLY A 369 11.63 19.42 -2.39
C GLY A 369 12.02 18.77 -3.73
N ILE A 370 13.26 18.94 -4.19
CA ILE A 370 13.81 18.23 -5.35
C ILE A 370 14.13 16.76 -4.99
N ALA A 371 14.64 16.47 -3.79
CA ALA A 371 14.83 15.11 -3.26
C ALA A 371 13.52 14.30 -3.20
N PHE A 372 12.41 14.96 -2.81
CA PHE A 372 11.08 14.36 -2.77
C PHE A 372 10.42 14.23 -4.16
N SER A 373 10.78 15.07 -5.13
CA SER A 373 10.21 15.03 -6.50
C SER A 373 11.00 14.15 -7.48
N SER A 374 12.25 13.78 -7.15
CA SER A 374 13.06 12.84 -7.93
C SER A 374 13.20 11.50 -7.24
N GLY A 375 12.11 10.73 -7.17
CA GLY A 375 12.16 9.27 -7.00
C GLY A 375 13.24 8.81 -6.03
N LEU A 376 13.18 9.31 -4.79
CA LEU A 376 14.06 8.79 -3.77
C LEU A 376 13.92 7.28 -3.77
N LEU A 377 15.05 6.57 -3.83
CA LEU A 377 15.11 5.16 -3.48
C LEU A 377 14.58 5.04 -2.05
N LYS A 378 13.28 4.77 -1.92
CA LYS A 378 12.70 4.33 -0.67
C LYS A 378 13.31 2.96 -0.42
N GLU A 379 14.25 2.88 0.52
CA GLU A 379 14.81 1.59 0.97
C GLU A 379 13.82 0.82 1.88
N THR A 380 12.59 1.34 2.01
CA THR A 380 11.46 0.70 2.67
C THR A 380 10.63 -0.05 1.63
N THR A 381 10.35 -1.32 1.92
CA THR A 381 9.52 -2.20 1.08
C THR A 381 8.04 -2.04 1.34
N ASP A 382 7.66 -1.42 2.46
CA ASP A 382 6.28 -1.11 2.85
C ASP A 382 6.10 0.41 2.99
N THR A 383 5.12 0.95 2.30
CA THR A 383 4.78 2.37 2.31
C THR A 383 3.30 2.61 2.63
N ASN A 384 2.59 1.58 3.10
CA ASN A 384 1.21 1.71 3.57
C ASN A 384 1.15 1.60 5.10
N PRO A 385 1.06 2.72 5.85
CA PRO A 385 0.99 2.67 7.31
C PRO A 385 -0.40 2.30 7.86
N VAL A 386 -1.31 1.80 7.01
CA VAL A 386 -2.69 1.47 7.37
C VAL A 386 -2.92 -0.03 7.19
N LEU A 387 -3.21 -0.73 8.29
CA LEU A 387 -3.73 -2.09 8.30
C LEU A 387 -5.26 -2.06 8.28
N LYS A 388 -5.85 -2.88 7.44
CA LYS A 388 -7.29 -2.88 7.23
C LYS A 388 -7.83 -4.25 6.88
N ASP A 389 -9.00 -4.59 7.43
CA ASP A 389 -9.66 -5.84 7.09
C ASP A 389 -10.08 -5.83 5.60
N PRO A 390 -10.06 -6.99 4.91
CA PRO A 390 -10.47 -7.06 3.51
C PRO A 390 -11.89 -6.53 3.28
N ASN A 391 -12.04 -5.63 2.30
CA ASN A 391 -13.34 -5.27 1.76
C ASN A 391 -14.00 -6.46 1.05
N VAL A 392 -13.18 -7.27 0.36
CA VAL A 392 -13.64 -8.41 -0.43
C VAL A 392 -12.73 -9.61 -0.18
N ALA A 393 -13.27 -10.75 0.23
CA ALA A 393 -12.48 -11.94 0.49
C ALA A 393 -13.18 -13.26 0.12
N GLY A 394 -12.44 -14.20 -0.44
CA GLY A 394 -12.90 -15.53 -0.84
C GLY A 394 -11.75 -16.37 -1.38
N VAL A 395 -12.08 -17.53 -1.99
CA VAL A 395 -11.10 -18.37 -2.67
C VAL A 395 -10.57 -17.64 -3.89
N ASN A 396 -11.37 -17.42 -4.93
CA ASN A 396 -11.04 -16.49 -6.01
C ASN A 396 -11.79 -15.17 -5.80
N VAL A 397 -11.15 -14.04 -6.12
CA VAL A 397 -11.76 -12.71 -6.06
C VAL A 397 -11.76 -12.05 -7.43
N ALA A 398 -12.93 -11.64 -7.89
CA ALA A 398 -13.13 -10.93 -9.14
C ALA A 398 -13.84 -9.58 -8.91
N LEU A 399 -13.14 -8.48 -9.18
CA LEU A 399 -13.67 -7.12 -9.10
C LEU A 399 -13.88 -6.58 -10.52
N LEU A 400 -15.13 -6.53 -10.95
CA LEU A 400 -15.51 -6.16 -12.32
C LEU A 400 -16.09 -4.75 -12.33
N ALA A 401 -15.27 -3.73 -12.54
CA ALA A 401 -15.66 -2.32 -12.41
C ALA A 401 -15.52 -1.56 -13.73
N GLY A 402 -16.57 -0.84 -14.15
CA GLY A 402 -16.52 -0.07 -15.39
C GLY A 402 -15.60 1.15 -15.33
N LYS A 403 -15.49 1.80 -14.16
CA LYS A 403 -14.82 3.11 -14.02
C LYS A 403 -13.57 3.15 -13.15
N GLY A 404 -13.40 2.21 -12.22
CA GLY A 404 -12.26 2.22 -11.30
C GLY A 404 -12.47 1.35 -10.07
N VAL A 405 -11.37 1.00 -9.41
CA VAL A 405 -11.36 0.29 -8.13
C VAL A 405 -10.51 1.08 -7.13
N GLY A 406 -11.03 1.29 -5.93
CA GLY A 406 -10.47 2.22 -4.98
C GLY A 406 -10.73 3.68 -5.36
N GLU A 407 -10.14 4.60 -4.61
CA GLU A 407 -10.29 6.02 -4.90
C GLU A 407 -9.11 6.90 -4.53
N THR A 408 -9.06 8.06 -5.19
CA THR A 408 -8.29 9.20 -4.74
C THR A 408 -9.05 9.90 -3.60
N GLY A 409 -8.46 9.89 -2.42
CA GLY A 409 -8.97 10.54 -1.22
C GLY A 409 -8.72 12.05 -1.19
N LEU A 410 -8.71 12.61 0.02
CA LEU A 410 -8.43 14.03 0.22
C LEU A 410 -6.95 14.33 0.01
N THR A 411 -6.67 15.53 -0.50
CA THR A 411 -5.31 16.07 -0.54
C THR A 411 -4.96 16.64 0.83
N ARG A 412 -3.85 16.16 1.40
CA ARG A 412 -3.25 16.68 2.62
C ARG A 412 -2.24 17.76 2.24
N ASN A 413 -2.44 18.98 2.75
CA ASN A 413 -1.54 20.10 2.50
C ASN A 413 -0.62 20.27 3.71
N ILE A 414 0.68 20.25 3.46
CA ILE A 414 1.73 20.28 4.47
C ILE A 414 2.60 21.50 4.18
N ASP A 415 2.68 22.39 5.16
CA ASP A 415 3.54 23.56 5.08
C ASP A 415 4.99 23.14 5.30
N LEU A 416 5.83 23.29 4.29
CA LEU A 416 7.27 23.00 4.34
C LEU A 416 8.10 24.24 4.72
N THR A 417 7.47 25.42 4.89
CA THR A 417 8.16 26.66 5.27
C THR A 417 8.34 26.81 6.79
N VAL A 418 7.67 25.96 7.56
CA VAL A 418 7.87 25.88 9.01
C VAL A 418 9.12 25.06 9.31
N ASN A 419 9.71 25.28 10.49
CA ASN A 419 10.81 24.43 10.96
C ASN A 419 10.40 22.95 10.85
N PRO A 420 11.18 22.06 10.21
CA PRO A 420 10.82 20.65 10.00
C PRO A 420 10.52 19.87 11.29
N GLY A 421 11.10 20.28 12.43
CA GLY A 421 10.76 19.71 13.73
C GLY A 421 9.34 20.04 14.21
N LEU A 422 8.68 21.02 13.58
CA LEU A 422 7.29 21.41 13.82
C LEU A 422 6.30 20.75 12.85
N ILE A 423 6.78 20.11 11.78
CA ILE A 423 5.94 19.26 10.93
C ILE A 423 5.49 18.06 11.77
N SER A 424 4.19 17.76 11.76
CA SER A 424 3.67 16.64 12.56
C SER A 424 4.19 15.30 12.05
N ASP A 425 4.31 14.29 12.91
CA ASP A 425 4.80 12.97 12.47
C ASP A 425 3.87 12.34 11.42
N ASP A 426 2.56 12.59 11.49
CA ASP A 426 1.60 12.18 10.46
C ASP A 426 1.84 12.87 9.11
N ASP A 427 2.26 14.14 9.12
CA ASP A 427 2.64 14.86 7.89
C ASP A 427 3.95 14.31 7.33
N LYS A 428 4.94 14.03 8.17
CA LYS A 428 6.21 13.41 7.76
C LYS A 428 5.99 12.04 7.14
N VAL A 429 5.18 11.20 7.79
CA VAL A 429 4.81 9.87 7.27
C VAL A 429 4.02 9.99 5.98
N ALA A 430 3.10 10.94 5.85
CA ALA A 430 2.37 11.17 4.60
C ALA A 430 3.32 11.54 3.45
N LEU A 431 4.32 12.40 3.71
CA LEU A 431 5.34 12.75 2.71
C LEU A 431 6.24 11.57 2.33
N ALA A 432 6.66 10.77 3.31
CA ALA A 432 7.49 9.58 3.08
C ALA A 432 6.72 8.47 2.34
N ALA A 433 5.44 8.29 2.65
CA ALA A 433 4.58 7.30 2.02
C ALA A 433 4.19 7.67 0.58
N ALA A 434 4.06 8.97 0.28
CA ALA A 434 3.58 9.47 -1.01
C ALA A 434 4.44 8.95 -2.18
N GLU A 435 3.79 8.50 -3.26
CA GLU A 435 4.49 8.28 -4.52
C GLU A 435 4.69 9.61 -5.25
N ARG A 436 5.60 9.64 -6.23
CA ARG A 436 5.90 10.85 -6.99
C ARG A 436 4.64 11.46 -7.62
N SER A 437 3.74 10.62 -8.14
CA SER A 437 2.48 11.07 -8.75
C SER A 437 1.45 11.60 -7.74
N ASP A 438 1.65 11.38 -6.44
CA ASP A 438 0.76 11.88 -5.39
C ASP A 438 1.21 13.22 -4.81
N LEU A 439 2.45 13.62 -5.07
CA LEU A 439 3.09 14.78 -4.46
C LEU A 439 3.20 15.93 -5.47
N SER A 440 2.74 17.11 -5.06
CA SER A 440 3.03 18.37 -5.73
C SER A 440 3.57 19.37 -4.72
N ILE A 441 4.57 20.16 -5.10
CA ILE A 441 5.12 21.22 -4.24
C ILE A 441 4.93 22.56 -4.93
N ASN A 442 4.25 23.50 -4.27
CA ASN A 442 4.06 24.85 -4.78
C ASN A 442 4.13 25.87 -3.64
N GLY A 443 4.98 26.88 -3.78
CA GLY A 443 5.10 27.97 -2.81
C GLY A 443 5.47 27.50 -1.40
N GLY A 444 6.25 26.43 -1.27
CA GLY A 444 6.61 25.83 0.02
C GLY A 444 5.52 24.94 0.64
N ILE A 445 4.41 24.70 -0.05
CA ILE A 445 3.37 23.76 0.41
C ILE A 445 3.47 22.46 -0.40
N ALA A 446 3.63 21.34 0.31
CA ALA A 446 3.48 20.01 -0.26
C ALA A 446 2.00 19.59 -0.21
N SER A 447 1.46 19.23 -1.37
CA SER A 447 0.12 18.66 -1.54
C SER A 447 0.28 17.16 -1.77
N VAL A 448 -0.11 16.35 -0.78
CA VAL A 448 -0.04 14.88 -0.82
C VAL A 448 -1.43 14.31 -1.05
N THR A 449 -1.61 13.64 -2.17
CA THR A 449 -2.88 13.02 -2.55
C THR A 449 -2.93 11.60 -2.01
N GLN A 450 -3.85 11.31 -1.09
CA GLN A 450 -3.99 9.98 -0.52
C GLN A 450 -4.73 9.05 -1.48
N ARG A 451 -4.20 7.84 -1.74
CA ARG A 451 -4.95 6.78 -2.42
C ARG A 451 -5.58 5.86 -1.39
N LYS A 452 -6.85 5.53 -1.58
CA LYS A 452 -7.64 4.62 -0.74
C LYS A 452 -7.90 3.34 -1.53
N PRO A 453 -7.11 2.29 -1.31
CA PRO A 453 -7.26 1.04 -2.02
C PRO A 453 -8.51 0.29 -1.55
N VAL A 454 -9.03 -0.58 -2.41
CA VAL A 454 -9.90 -1.68 -1.97
C VAL A 454 -9.00 -2.80 -1.46
N VAL A 455 -9.19 -3.22 -0.22
CA VAL A 455 -8.43 -4.31 0.39
C VAL A 455 -9.06 -5.63 -0.03
N VAL A 456 -8.23 -6.53 -0.57
CA VAL A 456 -8.66 -7.84 -1.05
C VAL A 456 -7.99 -8.95 -0.24
N GLY A 457 -8.73 -10.03 -0.04
CA GLY A 457 -8.25 -11.25 0.58
C GLY A 457 -8.57 -12.46 -0.27
N SER A 458 -7.66 -12.84 -1.17
CA SER A 458 -7.81 -14.01 -2.04
C SER A 458 -6.85 -15.13 -1.64
N ASP A 459 -7.35 -16.37 -1.55
CA ASP A 459 -6.51 -17.56 -1.35
C ASP A 459 -6.12 -18.25 -2.67
N GLY A 460 -6.84 -17.90 -3.74
CA GLY A 460 -6.65 -18.32 -5.12
C GLY A 460 -6.33 -17.12 -6.00
N GLN A 461 -7.02 -16.97 -7.12
CA GLN A 461 -6.74 -15.92 -8.11
C GLN A 461 -7.40 -14.57 -7.76
N LEU A 462 -6.74 -13.49 -8.16
CA LEU A 462 -7.29 -12.13 -8.19
C LEU A 462 -7.47 -11.67 -9.65
N THR A 463 -8.68 -11.23 -9.98
CA THR A 463 -9.04 -10.64 -11.28
C THR A 463 -9.68 -9.27 -11.09
N VAL A 464 -9.19 -8.26 -11.81
CA VAL A 464 -9.74 -6.91 -11.85
C VAL A 464 -9.80 -6.41 -13.29
N THR A 465 -11.02 -6.26 -13.80
CA THR A 465 -11.32 -5.88 -15.20
C THR A 465 -12.59 -5.04 -15.24
N ASP A 466 -12.99 -4.56 -16.41
CA ASP A 466 -14.36 -4.12 -16.64
C ASP A 466 -15.34 -5.33 -16.63
N PRO A 467 -16.67 -5.09 -16.61
CA PRO A 467 -17.67 -6.16 -16.69
C PRO A 467 -17.63 -7.04 -17.94
N SER A 468 -16.93 -6.61 -19.00
CA SER A 468 -16.77 -7.34 -20.27
C SER A 468 -15.42 -8.08 -20.35
N GLY A 469 -14.58 -7.99 -19.31
CA GLY A 469 -13.25 -8.61 -19.26
C GLY A 469 -12.13 -7.77 -19.88
N ASN A 470 -12.37 -6.50 -20.22
CA ASN A 470 -11.34 -5.58 -20.71
C ASN A 470 -10.72 -4.76 -19.56
N ALA A 471 -9.82 -3.84 -19.91
CA ALA A 471 -9.27 -2.89 -18.95
C ALA A 471 -10.35 -1.99 -18.33
N VAL A 472 -10.29 -1.81 -17.00
CA VAL A 472 -11.05 -0.80 -16.26
C VAL A 472 -10.70 0.59 -16.82
N ALA A 473 -11.71 1.42 -17.08
CA ALA A 473 -11.51 2.72 -17.75
C ALA A 473 -10.76 3.77 -16.92
N GLY A 474 -10.52 3.51 -15.63
CA GLY A 474 -9.83 4.42 -14.72
C GLY A 474 -8.95 3.66 -13.74
N ASP A 475 -8.48 4.35 -12.71
CA ASP A 475 -7.47 3.84 -11.79
C ASP A 475 -7.93 2.59 -11.00
N VAL A 476 -6.95 1.75 -10.65
CA VAL A 476 -7.13 0.56 -9.82
C VAL A 476 -6.16 0.61 -8.64
N PHE A 477 -6.68 0.85 -7.44
CA PHE A 477 -5.92 0.85 -6.20
C PHE A 477 -6.34 -0.32 -5.32
N LEU A 478 -5.39 -1.21 -5.03
CA LEU A 478 -5.59 -2.44 -4.31
C LEU A 478 -4.55 -2.60 -3.20
N ALA A 479 -4.97 -3.22 -2.10
CA ALA A 479 -4.10 -3.65 -1.03
C ALA A 479 -4.44 -5.08 -0.60
N SER A 480 -3.48 -5.80 -0.05
CA SER A 480 -3.66 -7.15 0.49
C SER A 480 -2.73 -7.39 1.68
N GLU A 481 -3.26 -7.91 2.77
CA GLU A 481 -2.48 -8.30 3.95
C GLU A 481 -1.80 -9.68 3.79
N ARG A 482 -1.90 -10.28 2.61
CA ARG A 482 -1.36 -11.61 2.26
C ARG A 482 -0.75 -11.61 0.85
N SER A 483 -0.13 -12.72 0.46
CA SER A 483 0.31 -12.93 -0.93
C SER A 483 -0.87 -12.90 -1.90
N VAL A 484 -0.64 -12.40 -3.11
CA VAL A 484 -1.68 -12.24 -4.14
C VAL A 484 -1.25 -12.99 -5.40
N ASN A 485 -2.11 -13.89 -5.88
CA ASN A 485 -1.91 -14.56 -7.15
C ASN A 485 -2.74 -13.87 -8.25
N VAL A 486 -2.10 -13.09 -9.10
CA VAL A 486 -2.78 -12.17 -10.02
C VAL A 486 -3.06 -12.85 -11.36
N ALA A 487 -4.33 -13.10 -11.65
CA ALA A 487 -4.76 -13.62 -12.94
C ALA A 487 -4.84 -12.51 -14.00
N ALA A 488 -5.41 -11.36 -13.62
CA ALA A 488 -5.43 -10.16 -14.46
C ALA A 488 -5.78 -8.93 -13.62
N ILE A 489 -5.02 -7.85 -13.72
CA ILE A 489 -5.39 -6.51 -13.27
C ILE A 489 -5.17 -5.58 -14.46
N LEU A 490 -6.27 -5.23 -15.12
CA LEU A 490 -6.25 -4.49 -16.38
C LEU A 490 -6.90 -3.12 -16.16
N SER A 491 -6.18 -2.05 -16.49
CA SER A 491 -6.63 -0.67 -16.36
C SER A 491 -6.07 0.19 -17.49
N THR A 492 -6.81 1.23 -17.88
CA THR A 492 -6.27 2.31 -18.73
C THR A 492 -5.65 3.44 -17.90
N GLY A 493 -5.85 3.43 -16.58
CA GLY A 493 -5.31 4.39 -15.62
C GLY A 493 -4.12 3.85 -14.83
N GLU A 494 -3.86 4.48 -13.68
CA GLU A 494 -2.83 4.05 -12.74
C GLU A 494 -3.28 2.79 -12.01
N THR A 495 -2.39 1.80 -11.91
CA THR A 495 -2.60 0.59 -11.12
C THR A 495 -1.63 0.55 -9.95
N ARG A 496 -2.15 0.36 -8.74
CA ARG A 496 -1.37 0.08 -7.54
C ARG A 496 -1.83 -1.21 -6.89
N LEU A 497 -0.89 -2.12 -6.66
CA LEU A 497 -1.10 -3.28 -5.82
C LEU A 497 -0.03 -3.31 -4.73
N LYS A 498 -0.48 -3.16 -3.48
CA LYS A 498 0.38 -3.29 -2.29
C LYS A 498 0.01 -4.55 -1.52
N ALA A 499 0.89 -5.53 -1.49
CA ALA A 499 0.71 -6.79 -0.78
C ALA A 499 1.72 -6.91 0.36
N VAL A 500 1.29 -7.46 1.50
CA VAL A 500 2.24 -7.81 2.56
C VAL A 500 3.10 -9.01 2.15
N GLY A 501 2.48 -10.01 1.51
CA GLY A 501 3.18 -11.18 0.97
C GLY A 501 3.59 -11.02 -0.49
N ASP A 502 3.87 -12.14 -1.15
CA ASP A 502 4.33 -12.19 -2.55
C ASP A 502 3.28 -11.65 -3.53
N ILE A 503 3.73 -11.04 -4.62
CA ILE A 503 2.90 -10.80 -5.82
C ILE A 503 3.28 -11.85 -6.86
N VAL A 504 2.38 -12.79 -7.10
CA VAL A 504 2.61 -13.96 -7.95
C VAL A 504 1.87 -13.83 -9.28
N HIS A 505 2.49 -14.32 -10.35
CA HIS A 505 1.90 -14.36 -11.67
C HIS A 505 0.90 -15.52 -11.79
N GLY A 506 -0.39 -15.21 -11.77
CA GLY A 506 -1.49 -16.18 -11.90
C GLY A 506 -2.12 -16.25 -13.28
N ALA A 507 -1.70 -15.39 -14.22
CA ALA A 507 -2.24 -15.37 -15.56
C ALA A 507 -1.83 -16.63 -16.36
N GLY A 508 -2.55 -16.88 -17.46
CA GLY A 508 -2.17 -17.94 -18.40
C GLY A 508 -0.80 -17.68 -19.04
N ALA A 509 -0.14 -18.74 -19.51
CA ALA A 509 1.19 -18.63 -20.12
C ALA A 509 1.21 -17.60 -21.26
N GLY A 510 2.13 -16.63 -21.18
CA GLY A 510 2.29 -15.58 -22.18
C GLY A 510 1.24 -14.46 -22.13
N VAL A 511 0.36 -14.48 -21.13
CA VAL A 511 -0.66 -13.43 -20.91
C VAL A 511 -0.15 -12.48 -19.83
N ALA A 512 -0.26 -11.18 -20.06
CA ALA A 512 0.08 -10.20 -19.04
C ALA A 512 -0.86 -10.32 -17.83
N ALA A 513 -0.29 -10.34 -16.62
CA ALA A 513 -1.06 -10.18 -15.39
C ALA A 513 -1.46 -8.71 -15.15
N PHE A 514 -0.72 -7.76 -15.74
CA PHE A 514 -0.98 -6.33 -15.56
C PHE A 514 -0.97 -5.57 -16.88
N THR A 515 -1.94 -4.66 -17.04
CA THR A 515 -1.96 -3.58 -18.04
C THR A 515 -2.38 -2.30 -17.34
N ALA A 516 -1.62 -1.22 -17.53
CA ALA A 516 -1.87 0.07 -16.89
C ALA A 516 -1.13 1.19 -17.64
N SER A 517 -1.52 2.46 -17.43
CA SER A 517 -0.73 3.62 -17.87
C SER A 517 0.33 4.06 -16.85
N SER A 518 0.33 3.45 -15.67
CA SER A 518 1.36 3.54 -14.64
C SER A 518 1.17 2.36 -13.70
N LEU A 519 2.24 1.67 -13.32
CA LEU A 519 2.16 0.47 -12.49
C LEU A 519 3.05 0.60 -11.26
N ILE A 520 2.44 0.46 -10.07
CA ILE A 520 3.14 0.42 -8.79
C ILE A 520 2.85 -0.91 -8.12
N LEU A 521 3.90 -1.71 -7.90
CA LEU A 521 3.85 -2.99 -7.20
C LEU A 521 4.67 -2.91 -5.92
N GLU A 522 4.10 -3.36 -4.80
CA GLU A 522 4.78 -3.37 -3.52
C GLU A 522 4.53 -4.71 -2.82
N SER A 523 5.61 -5.42 -2.50
CA SER A 523 5.59 -6.64 -1.70
C SER A 523 6.38 -6.41 -0.41
N ALA A 524 5.68 -6.11 0.68
CA ALA A 524 6.31 -5.63 1.91
C ALA A 524 7.28 -6.64 2.54
N LYS A 525 6.95 -7.94 2.49
CA LYS A 525 7.70 -9.06 3.10
C LYS A 525 7.91 -10.24 2.15
N GLY A 526 7.60 -10.08 0.86
CA GLY A 526 7.68 -11.12 -0.15
C GLY A 526 8.45 -10.66 -1.40
N GLY A 527 8.40 -11.49 -2.44
CA GLY A 527 8.93 -11.19 -3.78
C GLY A 527 7.83 -10.79 -4.77
N ILE A 528 8.26 -10.29 -5.93
CA ILE A 528 7.39 -10.05 -7.10
C ILE A 528 7.83 -11.03 -8.19
N GLY A 529 7.02 -12.05 -8.46
CA GLY A 529 7.37 -13.12 -9.39
C GLY A 529 8.51 -14.03 -8.92
N SER A 530 8.95 -14.92 -9.79
CA SER A 530 10.08 -15.84 -9.55
C SER A 530 10.87 -16.10 -10.83
N ALA A 531 12.08 -16.65 -10.72
CA ALA A 531 12.92 -17.01 -11.87
C ALA A 531 12.22 -17.92 -12.88
N THR A 532 11.35 -18.82 -12.42
CA THR A 532 10.59 -19.73 -13.28
C THR A 532 9.24 -19.16 -13.73
N GLN A 533 8.76 -18.13 -13.05
CA GLN A 533 7.45 -17.53 -13.31
C GLN A 533 7.52 -16.02 -13.00
N PRO A 534 8.11 -15.23 -13.91
CA PRO A 534 8.15 -13.78 -13.76
C PRO A 534 6.73 -13.21 -13.88
N VAL A 535 6.48 -12.07 -13.23
CA VAL A 535 5.25 -11.31 -13.44
C VAL A 535 5.30 -10.69 -14.83
N LEU A 536 4.40 -11.14 -15.69
CA LEU A 536 4.24 -10.57 -17.02
C LEU A 536 3.42 -9.27 -16.95
N VAL A 537 3.99 -8.19 -17.47
CA VAL A 537 3.35 -6.87 -17.55
C VAL A 537 3.26 -6.43 -19.02
N GLN A 538 2.27 -5.62 -19.35
CA GLN A 538 2.11 -5.02 -20.67
C GLN A 538 1.79 -3.53 -20.50
N LEU A 539 2.84 -2.72 -20.40
CA LEU A 539 2.78 -1.27 -20.27
C LEU A 539 3.09 -0.58 -21.61
N GLY A 540 2.71 0.69 -21.79
CA GLY A 540 3.18 1.51 -22.90
C GLY A 540 4.65 1.93 -22.73
N ASP A 541 5.31 2.34 -23.83
CA ASP A 541 6.74 2.71 -23.83
C ASP A 541 7.12 3.85 -22.87
N ASN A 542 6.15 4.63 -22.39
CA ASN A 542 6.36 5.74 -21.46
C ASN A 542 5.59 5.58 -20.14
N ASP A 543 4.93 4.44 -19.95
CA ASP A 543 4.10 4.18 -18.77
C ASP A 543 5.01 3.66 -17.65
N PRO A 544 5.19 4.42 -16.54
CA PRO A 544 6.22 4.12 -15.56
C PRO A 544 5.91 2.88 -14.73
N LEU A 545 6.93 2.05 -14.50
CA LEU A 545 6.94 0.98 -13.52
C LEU A 545 7.69 1.42 -12.26
N ILE A 546 7.02 1.25 -11.12
CA ILE A 546 7.62 1.26 -9.79
C ILE A 546 7.39 -0.12 -9.16
N ALA A 547 8.45 -0.79 -8.70
CA ALA A 547 8.32 -2.05 -7.98
C ALA A 547 9.22 -2.10 -6.75
N ARG A 548 8.68 -2.56 -5.62
CA ARG A 548 9.42 -2.71 -4.36
C ARG A 548 9.14 -4.08 -3.74
N ALA A 549 10.18 -4.75 -3.26
CA ALA A 549 10.04 -6.06 -2.62
C ALA A 549 11.08 -6.29 -1.52
N ASP A 550 10.73 -7.06 -0.48
CA ASP A 550 11.73 -7.57 0.49
C ASP A 550 12.53 -8.72 -0.13
N GLY A 551 11.85 -9.59 -0.89
CA GLY A 551 12.43 -10.64 -1.70
C GLY A 551 12.79 -10.18 -3.11
N ASP A 552 12.97 -11.17 -3.98
CA ASP A 552 13.36 -10.99 -5.39
C ASP A 552 12.27 -10.29 -6.24
N ILE A 553 12.68 -9.56 -7.27
CA ILE A 553 11.79 -9.01 -8.29
C ILE A 553 12.12 -9.64 -9.65
N PHE A 554 11.16 -10.35 -10.22
CA PHE A 554 11.18 -10.92 -11.57
C PHE A 554 10.00 -10.39 -12.37
N ILE A 555 10.26 -9.42 -13.26
CA ILE A 555 9.23 -8.80 -14.10
C ILE A 555 9.62 -8.93 -15.57
N THR A 556 8.68 -9.29 -16.43
CA THR A 556 8.90 -9.34 -17.88
C THR A 556 7.84 -8.51 -18.59
N GLN A 557 8.31 -7.51 -19.34
CA GLN A 557 7.47 -6.70 -20.21
C GLN A 557 7.16 -7.45 -21.51
N LEU A 558 5.89 -7.41 -21.93
CA LEU A 558 5.44 -7.98 -23.19
C LEU A 558 5.32 -6.89 -24.27
N GLY A 559 6.01 -7.10 -25.39
CA GLY A 559 5.85 -6.33 -26.62
C GLY A 559 6.67 -5.03 -26.68
N ASN A 560 6.39 -4.11 -25.77
CA ASN A 560 6.95 -2.75 -25.74
C ASN A 560 8.26 -2.67 -24.92
N ASP A 561 8.91 -1.51 -24.93
CA ASP A 561 10.01 -1.23 -23.98
C ASP A 561 9.45 -1.03 -22.56
N LEU A 562 10.22 -1.40 -21.53
CA LEU A 562 9.81 -1.21 -20.14
C LEU A 562 10.36 0.12 -19.60
N ALA A 563 9.48 1.10 -19.40
CA ALA A 563 9.83 2.36 -18.74
C ALA A 563 9.91 2.17 -17.22
N VAL A 564 11.11 2.00 -16.69
CA VAL A 564 11.36 1.87 -15.25
C VAL A 564 11.55 3.24 -14.62
N ASP A 565 10.74 3.60 -13.61
CA ASP A 565 10.99 4.75 -12.74
C ASP A 565 11.83 4.32 -11.53
N THR A 566 11.36 3.34 -10.74
CA THR A 566 12.07 2.89 -9.53
C THR A 566 11.90 1.38 -9.31
N LEU A 567 13.01 0.66 -9.12
CA LEU A 567 13.00 -0.71 -8.63
C LEU A 567 13.84 -0.79 -7.36
N PHE A 568 13.29 -1.42 -6.32
CA PHE A 568 14.00 -1.64 -5.07
C PHE A 568 13.73 -3.05 -4.54
N SER A 569 14.80 -3.80 -4.27
CA SER A 569 14.74 -5.10 -3.62
C SER A 569 15.85 -5.21 -2.60
N ARG A 570 15.60 -5.89 -1.46
CA ARG A 570 16.67 -6.30 -0.53
C ARG A 570 17.40 -7.57 -0.97
N ALA A 571 16.94 -8.20 -2.05
CA ALA A 571 17.53 -9.38 -2.68
C ALA A 571 17.98 -9.04 -4.12
N GLY A 572 17.49 -9.73 -5.17
CA GLY A 572 17.84 -9.44 -6.56
C GLY A 572 16.69 -8.87 -7.41
N ILE A 573 17.06 -8.32 -8.58
CA ILE A 573 16.14 -7.75 -9.57
C ILE A 573 16.51 -8.34 -10.95
N TRP A 574 15.51 -8.86 -11.67
CA TRP A 574 15.65 -9.52 -12.98
C TRP A 574 14.58 -9.08 -13.97
#